data_AF-A0A939CAA3-F1
#
_entry.id   AF-A0A939CAA3-F1
#
_cell.length_a   1.000
_cell.length_b   1.000
_cell.length_c   1.000
_cell.angle_alpha   90.00
_cell.angle_beta   90.00
_cell.angle_gamma   90.00
#
_symmetry.space_group_name_H-M   'P 1'
#
loop_
_entity.id
_entity.type
_entity.pdbx_description
1 polymer ?
#
loop_
_entity_poly.entity_id
_entity_poly.type
_entity_poly.pdbx_seq_one_letter_code
_entity_poly.pdbx_strand_id
1 'polypeptide(L)'
;MPLTQPKTDLAYLRSEKAKAEQQLRYYQHREKILEHQIPELTRKARVHRLCTRAGMLESFLIAPEELTNDQVMELLKIAFRQPEVALALAKMIHDLQERRSVPHP
;
A
#
# COMPACT_ATOMS: atom_id res chain seq x y z
N MET A 1 33.84 54.14 -18.67
CA MET A 1 33.19 52.98 -18.02
C MET A 1 32.04 52.53 -18.91
N PRO A 2 32.17 51.48 -19.75
CA PRO A 2 31.04 51.02 -20.54
C PRO A 2 30.15 50.13 -19.67
N LEU A 3 28.91 50.58 -19.40
CA LEU A 3 27.84 49.79 -18.81
C LEU A 3 27.25 48.86 -19.90
N THR A 4 27.89 47.72 -20.16
CA THR A 4 27.37 46.70 -21.09
C THR A 4 26.95 45.45 -20.33
N GLN A 5 25.89 45.52 -19.50
CA GLN A 5 25.37 44.33 -18.80
C GLN A 5 23.83 44.10 -18.72
N PRO A 6 22.89 44.89 -19.29
CA PRO A 6 21.47 44.52 -19.19
C PRO A 6 21.01 43.35 -20.07
N LYS A 7 21.60 43.20 -21.28
CA LYS A 7 21.13 42.21 -22.27
C LYS A 7 21.57 40.77 -21.93
N THR A 8 22.73 40.64 -21.29
CA THR A 8 23.30 39.35 -20.87
C THR A 8 22.54 38.77 -19.67
N ASP A 9 22.17 39.61 -18.71
CA ASP A 9 21.36 39.22 -17.55
C ASP A 9 19.95 38.76 -17.95
N LEU A 10 19.33 39.45 -18.91
CA LEU A 10 18.00 39.08 -19.39
C LEU A 10 18.00 37.78 -20.21
N ALA A 11 19.06 37.54 -21.00
CA ALA A 11 19.24 36.27 -21.72
C ALA A 11 19.53 35.11 -20.75
N TYR A 12 20.36 35.35 -19.73
CA TYR A 12 20.65 34.40 -18.67
C TYR A 12 19.38 34.03 -17.88
N LEU A 13 18.59 35.02 -17.44
CA LEU A 13 17.32 34.81 -16.74
C LEU A 13 16.31 34.01 -17.57
N ARG A 14 16.24 34.24 -18.89
CA ARG A 14 15.39 33.45 -19.80
C ARG A 14 15.84 31.99 -19.89
N SER A 15 17.15 31.75 -19.96
CA SER A 15 17.72 30.40 -19.94
C SER A 15 17.43 29.69 -18.62
N GLU A 16 17.64 30.35 -17.49
CA GLU A 16 17.35 29.77 -16.17
C GLU A 16 15.85 29.47 -15.99
N LYS A 17 14.97 30.37 -16.46
CA LYS A 17 13.54 30.12 -16.51
C LYS A 17 13.20 28.88 -17.36
N ALA A 18 13.79 28.76 -18.56
CA ALA A 18 13.53 27.62 -19.43
C ALA A 18 13.99 26.28 -18.80
N LYS A 19 15.16 26.26 -18.15
CA LYS A 19 15.63 25.09 -17.40
C LYS A 19 14.68 24.74 -16.25
N ALA A 20 14.24 25.74 -15.48
CA ALA A 20 13.30 25.53 -14.38
C ALA A 20 11.94 25.00 -14.87
N GLU A 21 11.42 25.53 -15.98
CA GLU A 21 10.17 25.05 -16.60
C GLU A 21 10.30 23.62 -17.14
N GLN A 22 11.45 23.28 -17.75
CA GLN A 22 11.73 21.92 -18.18
C GLN A 22 11.79 20.96 -16.99
N GLN A 23 12.44 21.36 -15.90
CA GLN A 23 12.53 20.58 -14.68
C GLN A 23 11.16 20.38 -14.02
N LEU A 24 10.31 21.42 -14.03
CA LEU A 24 8.95 21.35 -13.53
C LEU A 24 8.13 20.33 -14.33
N ARG A 25 8.19 20.37 -15.67
CA ARG A 25 7.50 19.40 -16.54
C ARG A 25 7.97 17.96 -16.27
N TYR A 26 9.27 17.77 -16.07
CA TYR A 26 9.84 16.46 -15.71
C TYR A 26 9.26 15.94 -14.39
N TYR A 27 9.24 16.77 -13.33
CA TYR A 27 8.70 16.36 -12.05
C TYR A 27 7.18 16.15 -12.07
N GLN A 28 6.42 16.97 -12.80
CA GLN A 28 4.97 16.76 -13.00
C GLN A 28 4.67 15.43 -13.68
N HIS A 29 5.45 15.07 -14.70
CA HIS A 29 5.30 13.77 -15.36
C HIS A 29 5.66 12.61 -14.40
N ARG A 30 6.73 12.77 -13.61
CA ARG A 30 7.14 11.77 -12.62
C ARG A 30 6.13 11.61 -11.49
N GLU A 31 5.57 12.71 -10.98
CA GLU A 31 4.48 12.72 -10.01
C GLU A 31 3.29 11.92 -10.54
N LYS A 32 2.85 12.21 -11.77
CA LYS A 32 1.78 11.46 -12.41
C LYS A 32 2.09 9.96 -12.49
N ILE A 33 3.31 9.55 -12.86
CA ILE A 33 3.70 8.13 -12.85
C ILE A 33 3.56 7.53 -11.44
N LEU A 34 4.08 8.23 -10.43
CA LEU A 34 4.03 7.75 -9.05
C LEU A 34 2.59 7.63 -8.54
N GLU A 35 1.73 8.59 -8.85
CA GLU A 35 0.30 8.54 -8.53
C GLU A 35 -0.38 7.30 -9.12
N HIS A 36 -0.01 6.88 -10.34
CA HIS A 36 -0.54 5.66 -10.95
C HIS A 36 0.04 4.38 -10.32
N GLN A 37 1.28 4.43 -9.82
CA GLN A 37 1.93 3.28 -9.18
C GLN A 37 1.41 3.00 -7.77
N ILE A 38 1.03 4.02 -7.00
CA ILE A 38 0.51 3.87 -5.63
C ILE A 38 -0.64 2.85 -5.53
N PRO A 39 -1.76 2.97 -6.29
CA PRO A 39 -2.85 2.01 -6.20
C PRO A 39 -2.44 0.61 -6.67
N GLU A 40 -1.55 0.50 -7.66
CA GLU A 40 -1.06 -0.79 -8.14
C GLU A 40 -0.23 -1.51 -7.06
N LEU A 41 0.68 -0.79 -6.42
CA LEU A 41 1.50 -1.31 -5.32
C LEU A 41 0.62 -1.69 -4.12
N THR A 42 -0.37 -0.86 -3.79
CA THR A 42 -1.33 -1.13 -2.72
C THR A 42 -2.14 -2.39 -3.03
N ARG A 43 -2.59 -2.57 -4.28
CA ARG A 43 -3.28 -3.77 -4.74
C ARG A 43 -2.38 -5.00 -4.66
N LYS A 44 -1.15 -4.93 -5.15
CA LYS A 44 -0.17 -6.03 -5.10
C LYS A 44 0.11 -6.48 -3.66
N ALA A 45 0.36 -5.53 -2.76
CA ALA A 45 0.55 -5.82 -1.35
C ALA A 45 -0.70 -6.45 -0.71
N ARG A 46 -1.90 -5.95 -1.05
CA ARG A 46 -3.16 -6.53 -0.57
C ARG A 46 -3.35 -7.96 -1.07
N VAL A 47 -3.14 -8.23 -2.36
CA VAL A 47 -3.28 -9.56 -2.96
C VAL A 47 -2.29 -10.54 -2.33
N HIS A 48 -1.02 -10.17 -2.22
CA HIS A 48 -0.01 -11.02 -1.58
C HIS A 48 -0.41 -11.39 -0.15
N ARG A 49 -0.84 -10.40 0.66
CA ARG A 49 -1.32 -10.64 2.02
C ARG A 49 -2.52 -11.59 2.06
N LEU A 50 -3.46 -11.46 1.12
CA LEU A 50 -4.63 -12.33 1.04
C LEU A 50 -4.23 -13.76 0.66
N CYS A 51 -3.38 -13.95 -0.35
CA CYS A 51 -2.91 -15.26 -0.77
C CYS A 51 -2.13 -15.98 0.34
N THR A 52 -1.23 -15.28 1.04
CA THR A 52 -0.49 -15.87 2.17
C THR A 52 -1.43 -16.35 3.26
N ARG A 53 -2.44 -15.55 3.62
CA ARG A 53 -3.42 -15.94 4.65
C ARG A 53 -4.37 -17.04 4.15
N ALA A 54 -4.75 -17.03 2.88
CA ALA A 54 -5.56 -18.09 2.29
C ALA A 54 -4.81 -19.43 2.33
N GLY A 55 -3.52 -19.46 1.96
CA GLY A 55 -2.71 -20.67 2.07
C GLY A 55 -2.56 -21.19 3.50
N MET A 56 -2.47 -20.29 4.50
CA MET A 56 -2.50 -20.70 5.91
C MET A 56 -3.83 -21.30 6.34
N LEU A 57 -4.96 -20.87 5.78
CA LEU A 57 -6.27 -21.43 6.08
C LEU A 57 -6.48 -22.76 5.34
N GLU A 58 -6.02 -22.84 4.10
CA GLU A 58 -6.07 -24.03 3.26
C GLU A 58 -5.26 -25.19 3.85
N SER A 59 -4.18 -24.92 4.59
CA SER A 59 -3.39 -25.97 5.25
C SER A 59 -4.13 -26.71 6.37
N PHE A 60 -5.32 -26.24 6.79
CA PHE A 60 -6.20 -26.96 7.71
C PHE A 60 -7.23 -27.86 7.00
N LEU A 61 -7.36 -27.76 5.68
CA LEU A 61 -8.31 -28.53 4.90
C LEU A 61 -7.71 -29.86 4.44
N ILE A 62 -8.53 -30.91 4.41
CA ILE A 62 -8.18 -32.20 3.81
C ILE A 62 -8.73 -32.21 2.38
N ALA A 63 -7.88 -32.48 1.40
CA ALA A 63 -8.21 -32.45 -0.03
C ALA A 63 -8.90 -31.13 -0.46
N PRO A 64 -8.26 -29.95 -0.26
CA PRO A 64 -8.87 -28.65 -0.55
C PRO A 64 -9.31 -28.49 -2.01
N GLU A 65 -8.61 -29.12 -2.96
CA GLU A 65 -8.94 -29.07 -4.39
C GLU A 65 -10.25 -29.78 -4.74
N GLU A 66 -10.74 -30.68 -3.89
CA GLU A 66 -12.02 -31.36 -4.07
C GLU A 66 -13.20 -30.55 -3.51
N LEU A 67 -12.94 -29.53 -2.70
CA LEU A 67 -13.94 -28.70 -2.07
C LEU A 67 -14.30 -27.49 -2.94
N THR A 68 -15.59 -27.26 -3.11
CA THR A 68 -16.09 -26.03 -3.73
C THR A 68 -15.94 -24.84 -2.80
N ASN A 69 -15.90 -23.62 -3.36
CA ASN A 69 -15.83 -22.39 -2.58
C ASN A 69 -16.96 -22.27 -1.54
N ASP A 70 -18.16 -22.76 -1.87
CA ASP A 70 -19.31 -22.73 -0.96
C ASP A 70 -19.13 -23.70 0.22
N GLN A 71 -18.63 -24.92 -0.04
CA GLN A 71 -18.31 -25.88 1.02
C GLN A 71 -17.20 -25.35 1.95
N VAL A 72 -16.16 -24.74 1.39
CA VAL A 72 -15.10 -24.09 2.18
C VAL A 72 -15.70 -22.97 3.04
N MET A 73 -16.58 -22.14 2.47
CA MET A 73 -17.24 -21.05 3.21
C MET A 73 -18.13 -21.57 4.35
N GLU A 74 -18.90 -22.64 4.12
CA GLU A 74 -19.72 -23.28 5.15
C GLU A 74 -18.87 -23.83 6.28
N LEU A 75 -17.79 -24.54 5.96
CA LEU A 75 -16.85 -25.07 6.94
C LEU A 75 -16.22 -23.95 7.78
N LEU A 76 -15.76 -22.86 7.14
CA LEU A 76 -15.22 -21.70 7.85
C LEU A 76 -16.27 -21.06 8.77
N LYS A 77 -17.52 -20.92 8.33
CA LYS A 77 -18.60 -20.42 9.19
C LYS A 77 -18.81 -21.30 10.42
N ILE A 78 -18.73 -22.62 10.27
CA ILE A 78 -18.85 -23.55 11.40
C ILE A 78 -17.64 -23.39 12.34
N ALA A 79 -16.42 -23.48 11.80
CA ALA A 79 -15.18 -23.38 12.57
C ALA A 79 -15.09 -22.07 13.36
N PHE A 80 -15.37 -20.94 12.73
CA PHE A 80 -15.28 -19.62 13.37
C PHE A 80 -16.48 -19.28 14.26
N ARG A 81 -17.55 -20.09 14.27
CA ARG A 81 -18.65 -19.99 15.25
C ARG A 81 -18.38 -20.74 16.55
N GLN A 82 -17.35 -21.57 16.60
CA GLN A 82 -16.99 -22.27 17.83
C GLN A 82 -16.59 -21.27 18.92
N PRO A 83 -17.13 -21.38 20.14
CA PRO A 83 -16.86 -20.44 21.22
C PRO A 83 -15.36 -20.25 21.50
N GLU A 84 -14.58 -21.32 21.44
CA GLU A 84 -13.14 -21.34 21.70
C GLU A 84 -12.39 -20.48 20.69
N VAL A 85 -12.75 -20.60 19.40
CA VAL A 85 -12.15 -19.81 18.32
C VAL A 85 -12.55 -18.35 18.43
N ALA A 86 -13.83 -18.07 18.69
CA ALA A 86 -14.33 -16.70 18.86
C ALA A 86 -13.66 -15.99 20.04
N LEU A 87 -13.53 -16.68 21.18
CA LEU A 87 -12.85 -16.15 22.37
C LEU A 87 -11.35 -15.92 22.12
N ALA A 88 -10.67 -16.85 21.46
CA ALA A 88 -9.26 -16.69 21.09
C ALA A 88 -9.06 -15.46 20.19
N LEU A 89 -9.92 -15.26 19.18
CA LEU A 89 -9.88 -14.08 18.31
C LEU A 89 -10.13 -12.79 19.08
N ALA A 90 -11.15 -12.76 19.95
CA ALA A 90 -11.46 -11.58 20.76
C ALA A 90 -10.27 -11.18 21.65
N LYS A 91 -9.62 -12.17 22.28
CA LYS A 91 -8.42 -11.95 23.09
C LYS A 91 -7.25 -11.42 22.25
N MET A 92 -6.98 -12.00 21.08
CA MET A 92 -5.93 -11.50 20.18
C MET A 92 -6.16 -10.04 19.75
N ILE A 93 -7.41 -9.67 19.46
CA ILE A 93 -7.77 -8.29 19.10
C ILE A 93 -7.56 -7.35 20.30
N HIS A 94 -8.02 -7.75 21.49
CA HIS A 94 -7.85 -6.99 22.72
C HIS A 94 -6.36 -6.74 23.02
N ASP A 95 -5.53 -7.78 23.00
CA ASP A 95 -4.09 -7.69 23.26
C ASP A 95 -3.38 -6.75 22.26
N LEU A 96 -3.81 -6.74 20.99
CA LEU A 96 -3.29 -5.81 19.98
C LEU A 96 -3.71 -4.35 20.24
N GLN A 97 -4.93 -4.14 20.73
CA GLN A 97 -5.42 -2.80 21.08
C GLN A 97 -4.68 -2.26 22.30
N GLU A 98 -4.52 -3.06 23.36
CA GLU A 98 -3.72 -2.73 24.55
C GLU A 98 -2.30 -2.29 24.19
N ARG A 99 -1.60 -3.07 23.34
CA ARG A 99 -0.24 -2.73 22.89
C ARG A 99 -0.15 -1.41 22.12
N ARG A 100 -1.22 -1.00 21.43
CA ARG A 100 -1.29 0.29 20.72
C ARG A 100 -1.61 1.46 21.65
N SER A 101 -2.30 1.18 22.76
CA SER A 101 -2.69 2.17 23.76
C SER A 101 -1.56 2.56 24.71
N VAL A 102 -0.55 1.71 24.88
CA VAL A 102 0.62 2.02 25.71
C VAL A 102 1.54 3.01 24.97
N PRO A 103 1.74 4.24 25.51
CA PRO A 103 2.69 5.19 24.94
C PRO A 103 4.10 4.57 24.98
N HIS A 104 4.81 4.58 23.86
CA HIS A 104 6.24 4.29 23.91
C HIS A 104 6.95 5.42 24.66
N PRO A 105 7.79 5.12 25.66
CA PRO A 105 8.63 6.11 26.32
C PRO A 105 9.69 6.69 25.36
#